data_AF-A0A6M3J8R6-F1
#
_entry.id   AF-A0A6M3J8R6-F1
#
_cell.length_a   1.000
_cell.length_b   1.000
_cell.length_c   1.000
_cell.angle_alpha   90.00
_cell.angle_beta   90.00
_cell.angle_gamma   90.00
#
_symmetry.space_group_name_H-M   'P 1'
#
loop_
_entity.id
_entity.type
_entity.pdbx_description
1 polymer ?
#
loop_
_entity_poly.entity_id
_entity_poly.type
_entity_poly.pdbx_seq_one_letter_code
_entity_poly.pdbx_strand_id
1 'polypeptide(L)'
;MATQPILGGEMYVDGQNDGAQTINDHQNRSAHGPNLIVLDKTLATPPGSPSDGDAYVVASGGTGDWLGHDDEVAMYYSGWIFRAMPVGEVFSDLSLGTNGKVQVKSTTAPAYVDVVSF
;
A
#
# COMPACT_ATOMS: atom_id res chain seq x y z
N MET A 1 -22.88 -6.79 0.82
CA MET A 1 -22.25 -5.64 1.47
C MET A 1 -21.04 -5.22 0.65
N ALA A 2 -20.51 -3.99 0.79
CA ALA A 2 -19.28 -3.61 0.09
C ALA A 2 -18.09 -4.43 0.61
N THR A 3 -17.11 -4.75 -0.25
CA THR A 3 -15.97 -5.61 0.10
C THR A 3 -14.65 -4.85 0.02
N GLN A 4 -13.68 -5.19 0.89
CA GLN A 4 -12.32 -4.65 0.80
C GLN A 4 -11.70 -5.06 -0.54
N PRO A 5 -11.03 -4.16 -1.28
CA PRO A 5 -10.35 -4.51 -2.54
C PRO A 5 -9.12 -5.42 -2.30
N ILE A 6 -8.41 -5.09 -1.21
CA ILE A 6 -7.43 -5.83 -0.41
C ILE A 6 -7.61 -7.33 -0.27
N LEU A 7 -8.14 -7.64 0.90
CA LEU A 7 -8.27 -8.98 1.40
C LEU A 7 -9.58 -9.61 0.92
N GLY A 8 -10.56 -8.83 0.42
CA GLY A 8 -11.86 -9.34 -0.06
C GLY A 8 -12.88 -9.59 1.04
N GLY A 9 -12.87 -8.80 2.12
CA GLY A 9 -13.72 -9.00 3.31
C GLY A 9 -14.89 -8.03 3.31
N GLU A 10 -15.97 -8.31 4.01
CA GLU A 10 -17.09 -7.35 4.09
C GLU A 10 -16.67 -6.12 4.89
N MET A 11 -16.98 -4.91 4.42
CA MET A 11 -16.74 -3.68 5.19
C MET A 11 -17.70 -3.64 6.37
N TYR A 12 -17.24 -3.08 7.49
CA TYR A 12 -18.17 -2.64 8.53
C TYR A 12 -19.08 -1.55 7.95
N VAL A 13 -20.39 -1.67 8.20
CA VAL A 13 -21.39 -0.66 7.82
C VAL A 13 -21.98 -0.05 9.09
N ASP A 14 -22.24 1.25 9.09
CA ASP A 14 -22.91 1.91 10.21
C ASP A 14 -24.29 1.27 10.47
N GLY A 15 -24.59 1.01 11.74
CA GLY A 15 -25.81 0.30 12.15
C GLY A 15 -25.84 -1.21 11.86
N GLN A 16 -24.74 -1.81 11.39
CA GLN A 16 -24.67 -3.26 11.16
C GLN A 16 -24.75 -4.05 12.48
N ASN A 17 -25.60 -5.08 12.51
CA ASN A 17 -25.62 -6.07 13.58
C ASN A 17 -24.28 -6.82 13.64
N ASP A 18 -23.77 -7.02 14.86
CA ASP A 18 -22.52 -7.77 15.13
C ASP A 18 -21.26 -7.23 14.42
N GLY A 19 -21.13 -5.90 14.29
CA GLY A 19 -19.96 -5.26 13.67
C GLY A 19 -18.58 -5.69 14.22
N ALA A 20 -18.53 -6.14 15.48
CA ALA A 20 -17.32 -6.72 16.07
C ALA A 20 -16.84 -7.97 15.31
N GLN A 21 -17.73 -8.78 14.76
CA GLN A 21 -17.35 -9.96 13.97
C GLN A 21 -16.64 -9.55 12.68
N THR A 22 -17.21 -8.58 11.95
CA THR A 22 -16.60 -8.06 10.71
C THR A 22 -15.20 -7.50 10.94
N ILE A 23 -15.00 -6.77 12.04
CA ILE A 23 -13.69 -6.24 12.42
C ILE A 23 -12.72 -7.36 12.82
N ASN A 24 -13.18 -8.33 13.61
CA ASN A 24 -12.36 -9.47 14.01
C ASN A 24 -11.91 -10.30 12.81
N ASP A 25 -12.80 -10.53 11.84
CA ASP A 25 -12.48 -11.25 10.62
C ASP A 25 -11.46 -10.50 9.77
N HIS A 26 -11.53 -9.18 9.70
CA HIS A 26 -10.49 -8.38 9.03
C HIS A 26 -9.16 -8.47 9.74
N GLN A 27 -9.14 -8.35 11.07
CA GLN A 27 -7.91 -8.42 11.84
C GLN A 27 -7.23 -9.78 11.66
N ASN A 28 -8.04 -10.86 11.66
CA ASN A 28 -7.55 -12.21 11.39
C ASN A 28 -6.96 -12.36 9.99
N ARG A 29 -7.61 -11.79 8.97
CA ARG A 29 -7.10 -11.84 7.59
C ARG A 29 -5.86 -10.99 7.41
N SER A 30 -5.76 -9.87 8.10
CA SER A 30 -4.55 -9.05 8.14
C SER A 30 -3.39 -9.78 8.81
N ALA A 31 -3.64 -10.59 9.84
CA ALA A 31 -2.61 -11.39 10.50
C ALA A 31 -1.99 -12.47 9.60
N HIS A 32 -2.72 -12.90 8.57
CA HIS A 32 -2.26 -13.82 7.53
C HIS A 32 -2.08 -13.15 6.16
N GLY A 33 -2.14 -11.81 6.12
CA GLY A 33 -2.30 -11.03 4.89
C GLY A 33 -1.01 -10.86 4.07
N PRO A 34 -1.12 -10.33 2.84
CA PRO A 34 0.03 -9.98 2.03
C PRO A 34 0.83 -8.87 2.70
N ASN A 35 2.15 -8.87 2.51
CA ASN A 35 3.00 -7.71 2.77
C ASN A 35 2.54 -6.52 1.92
N LEU A 36 3.01 -5.30 2.23
CA LEU A 36 2.68 -4.12 1.42
C LEU A 36 2.94 -4.41 -0.07
N ILE A 37 1.97 -4.13 -0.93
CA ILE A 37 2.10 -4.25 -2.39
C ILE A 37 1.92 -2.85 -2.96
N VAL A 38 2.89 -2.38 -3.75
CA VAL A 38 2.82 -1.12 -4.48
C VAL A 38 2.83 -1.40 -5.98
N LEU A 39 2.11 -0.58 -6.73
CA LEU A 39 2.07 -0.64 -8.18
C LEU A 39 3.37 -0.11 -8.79
N ASP A 40 3.97 0.90 -8.17
CA ASP A 40 5.22 1.53 -8.62
C ASP A 40 5.82 2.38 -7.48
N LYS A 41 7.15 2.50 -7.46
CA LYS A 41 7.91 3.30 -6.49
C LYS A 41 8.65 4.51 -7.10
N THR A 42 8.51 4.72 -8.41
CA THR A 42 9.28 5.69 -9.19
C THR A 42 8.44 6.85 -9.73
N LEU A 43 7.12 6.84 -9.51
CA LEU A 43 6.23 7.94 -9.84
C LEU A 43 6.35 9.09 -8.83
N ALA A 44 6.49 10.31 -9.35
CA ALA A 44 6.42 11.55 -8.57
C ALA A 44 5.09 12.30 -8.78
N THR A 45 4.19 11.75 -9.59
CA THR A 45 2.89 12.36 -9.90
C THR A 45 1.80 11.33 -9.67
N PRO A 46 0.74 11.65 -8.91
CA PRO A 46 -0.37 10.73 -8.72
C PRO A 46 -1.03 10.39 -10.06
N PRO A 47 -1.46 9.13 -10.26
CA PRO A 47 -2.39 8.79 -11.34
C PRO A 47 -3.64 9.67 -11.28
N GLY A 48 -4.18 10.06 -12.45
CA GLY A 48 -5.40 10.88 -12.50
C GLY A 48 -6.68 10.14 -12.13
N SER A 49 -6.67 8.80 -12.16
CA SER A 49 -7.81 7.94 -11.85
C SER A 49 -7.36 6.69 -11.06
N PRO A 50 -6.89 6.84 -9.81
CA PRO A 50 -6.53 5.71 -8.96
C PRO A 50 -7.79 4.93 -8.52
N SER A 51 -7.63 3.63 -8.31
CA SER A 51 -8.65 2.74 -7.77
C SER A 51 -8.43 2.51 -6.28
N ASP A 52 -9.50 2.21 -5.53
CA ASP A 52 -9.37 1.87 -4.11
C ASP A 52 -8.48 0.63 -3.94
N GLY A 53 -7.48 0.75 -3.07
CA GLY A 53 -6.47 -0.28 -2.84
C GLY A 53 -5.18 -0.09 -3.65
N ASP A 54 -5.13 0.85 -4.61
CA ASP A 54 -3.90 1.21 -5.28
C ASP A 54 -2.92 1.82 -4.27
N ALA A 55 -1.65 1.41 -4.34
CA ALA A 55 -0.60 1.96 -3.49
C ALA A 55 0.67 2.20 -4.29
N TYR A 56 1.42 3.21 -3.88
CA TYR A 56 2.65 3.67 -4.51
C TYR A 56 3.67 4.07 -3.44
N VAL A 57 4.95 4.09 -3.80
CA VAL A 57 5.94 4.87 -3.06
C VAL A 57 6.21 6.15 -3.83
N VAL A 58 6.03 7.29 -3.19
CA VAL A 58 6.19 8.60 -3.83
C VAL A 58 7.67 8.84 -4.11
N ALA A 59 8.03 8.97 -5.38
CA ALA A 59 9.38 9.33 -5.77
C ALA A 59 9.71 10.78 -5.40
N SER A 60 10.99 11.09 -5.31
CA SER A 60 11.44 12.45 -4.99
C SER A 60 10.86 13.49 -5.95
N GLY A 61 10.44 14.63 -5.40
CA GLY A 61 9.83 15.71 -6.16
C GLY A 61 8.35 15.46 -6.43
N GLY A 62 7.63 14.87 -5.47
CA GLY A 62 6.19 14.66 -5.52
C GLY A 62 5.41 15.90 -5.95
N THR A 63 4.33 15.70 -6.71
CA THR A 63 3.54 16.76 -7.34
C THR A 63 2.05 16.57 -7.09
N GLY A 64 1.26 17.65 -7.25
CA GLY A 64 -0.17 17.61 -6.99
C GLY A 64 -0.45 17.19 -5.55
N ASP A 65 -1.33 16.21 -5.36
CA ASP A 65 -1.66 15.67 -4.03
C ASP A 65 -0.47 14.98 -3.35
N TRP A 66 0.57 14.59 -4.09
CA TRP A 66 1.77 13.95 -3.54
C TRP A 66 2.86 14.96 -3.15
N LEU A 67 2.62 16.27 -3.29
CA LEU A 67 3.58 17.30 -2.94
C LEU A 67 3.95 17.24 -1.44
N GLY A 68 5.24 17.05 -1.14
CA GLY A 68 5.75 16.97 0.23
C GLY A 68 5.68 15.57 0.86
N HIS A 69 5.22 14.57 0.11
CA HIS A 69 5.10 13.18 0.55
C HIS A 69 6.18 12.26 -0.03
N ASP A 70 7.31 12.83 -0.46
CA ASP A 70 8.47 12.09 -0.96
C ASP A 70 8.86 10.95 0.00
N ASP A 71 9.15 9.77 -0.53
CA ASP A 71 9.58 8.57 0.24
C ASP A 71 8.51 7.98 1.19
N GLU A 72 7.28 8.50 1.13
CA GLU A 72 6.12 7.93 1.81
C GLU A 72 5.37 6.94 0.91
N VAL A 73 4.63 6.04 1.55
CA VAL A 73 3.65 5.18 0.88
C VAL A 73 2.38 5.98 0.70
N ALA A 74 1.95 6.17 -0.55
CA ALA A 74 0.67 6.77 -0.91
C ALA A 74 -0.32 5.66 -1.27
N MET A 75 -1.39 5.52 -0.50
CA MET A 75 -2.46 4.55 -0.71
C MET A 75 -3.76 5.27 -1.04
N TYR A 76 -4.51 4.77 -2.02
CA TYR A 76 -5.78 5.36 -2.40
C TYR A 76 -6.95 4.60 -1.77
N TYR A 77 -7.78 5.31 -1.02
CA TYR A 77 -9.09 4.84 -0.55
C TYR A 77 -10.02 6.04 -0.36
N SER A 78 -10.87 6.30 -1.35
CA SER A 78 -11.70 7.53 -1.38
C SER A 78 -10.89 8.83 -1.14
N GLY A 79 -9.62 8.84 -1.57
CA GLY A 79 -8.62 9.88 -1.29
C GLY A 79 -7.25 9.29 -0.99
N TRP A 80 -6.20 10.12 -1.10
CA TRP A 80 -4.84 9.70 -0.78
C TRP A 80 -4.60 9.66 0.73
N ILE A 81 -4.00 8.56 1.18
CA ILE A 81 -3.57 8.32 2.56
C ILE A 81 -2.07 8.08 2.50
N PHE A 82 -1.31 8.85 3.29
CA PHE A 82 0.14 8.77 3.32
C PHE A 82 0.64 8.18 4.62
N ARG A 83 1.71 7.38 4.53
CA ARG A 83 2.48 6.97 5.71
C ARG A 83 3.97 6.88 5.39
N ALA A 84 4.80 7.23 6.36
CA ALA A 84 6.23 6.98 6.28
C ALA A 84 6.52 5.48 6.11
N MET A 85 7.48 5.17 5.24
CA MET A 85 8.04 3.83 5.09
C MET A 85 9.28 3.68 5.99
N PRO A 86 9.23 2.92 7.11
CA PRO A 86 10.41 2.65 7.92
C PRO A 86 11.48 1.84 7.19
N VAL A 87 12.73 2.02 7.61
CA VAL A 87 13.85 1.16 7.20
C VAL A 87 13.60 -0.28 7.64
N GLY A 88 13.88 -1.22 6.75
CA GLY A 88 13.64 -2.65 6.96
C GLY A 88 12.24 -3.11 6.54
N GLU A 89 11.34 -2.20 6.16
CA GLU A 89 10.03 -2.62 5.64
C GLU A 89 10.18 -3.40 4.33
N VAL A 90 9.54 -4.58 4.30
CA VAL A 90 9.46 -5.47 3.14
C VAL A 90 8.18 -5.16 2.38
N PHE A 91 8.29 -4.97 1.07
CA PHE A 91 7.14 -4.70 0.20
C PHE A 91 7.36 -5.32 -1.18
N SER A 92 6.27 -5.52 -1.92
CA SER A 92 6.30 -5.99 -3.30
C SER A 92 6.07 -4.82 -4.23
N ASP A 93 6.95 -4.64 -5.22
CA ASP A 93 6.83 -3.63 -6.27
C ASP A 93 6.46 -4.30 -7.59
N LEU A 94 5.24 -4.07 -8.05
CA LEU A 94 4.69 -4.68 -9.26
C LEU A 94 5.21 -4.05 -10.55
N SER A 95 5.86 -2.88 -10.49
CA SER A 95 6.50 -2.25 -11.66
C SER A 95 7.76 -2.98 -12.11
N LEU A 96 8.35 -3.82 -11.25
CA LEU A 96 9.64 -4.46 -11.49
C LEU A 96 9.50 -5.84 -12.14
N GLY A 97 9.57 -5.88 -13.47
CA GLY A 97 9.55 -7.13 -14.24
C GLY A 97 8.16 -7.79 -14.27
N THR A 98 8.04 -8.93 -14.95
CA THR A 98 6.73 -9.53 -15.27
C THR A 98 5.89 -9.93 -14.05
N ASN A 99 6.54 -10.29 -12.94
CA ASN A 99 5.86 -10.77 -11.72
C ASN A 99 6.04 -9.80 -10.53
N GLY A 100 6.57 -8.60 -10.78
CA GLY A 100 7.06 -7.73 -9.71
C GLY A 100 8.29 -8.30 -8.98
N LYS A 101 8.79 -7.55 -8.00
CA LYS A 101 9.85 -7.98 -7.10
C LYS A 101 9.53 -7.64 -5.65
N VAL A 102 9.95 -8.50 -4.72
CA VAL A 102 9.97 -8.17 -3.30
C VAL A 102 11.22 -7.37 -3.00
N GLN A 103 11.07 -6.23 -2.32
CA GLN A 103 12.14 -5.33 -1.94
C GLN A 103 12.08 -4.98 -0.46
N VAL A 104 13.22 -4.55 0.08
CA VAL A 104 13.35 -3.98 1.42
C VAL A 104 13.87 -2.56 1.32
N LYS A 105 13.29 -1.64 2.09
CA LYS A 105 13.87 -0.31 2.30
C LYS A 105 15.15 -0.44 3.13
N SER A 106 16.31 -0.12 2.55
CA SER A 106 17.62 -0.39 3.15
C SER A 106 18.19 0.78 3.96
N THR A 107 17.71 2.00 3.73
CA THR A 107 18.19 3.20 4.43
C THR A 107 17.06 4.17 4.72
N THR A 108 17.34 5.22 5.49
CA THR A 108 16.41 6.34 5.71
C THR A 108 16.22 7.22 4.47
N ALA A 109 17.12 7.12 3.48
CA ALA A 109 16.91 7.68 2.16
C ALA A 109 16.16 6.67 1.26
N PRO A 110 15.57 7.10 0.13
CA PRO A 110 14.84 6.23 -0.79
C PRO A 110 15.79 5.23 -1.46
N ALA A 111 16.10 4.14 -0.77
CA ALA A 111 17.00 3.09 -1.21
C ALA A 111 16.36 1.74 -0.96
N TYR A 112 16.25 0.94 -2.01
CA TYR A 112 15.50 -0.31 -2.04
C TYR A 112 16.37 -1.44 -2.59
N VAL A 113 16.38 -2.58 -1.91
CA VAL A 113 17.16 -3.75 -2.30
C VAL A 113 16.22 -4.91 -2.59
N ASP A 114 16.43 -5.59 -3.71
CA ASP A 114 15.71 -6.81 -4.06
C ASP A 114 15.98 -7.89 -3.02
N VAL A 115 14.92 -8.50 -2.49
CA VAL A 115 15.02 -9.69 -1.65
C VAL A 115 15.18 -10.88 -2.60
N VAL A 116 16.42 -11.35 -2.73
CA VAL A 116 16.73 -12.51 -3.57
C VAL A 116 16.57 -13.79 -2.75
N SER A 117 15.87 -14.78 -3.28
CA SER A 117 15.84 -16.14 -2.72
C SER A 117 17.23 -16.77 -2.89
N PHE A 118 17.84 -17.20 -1.79
CA PHE A 118 19.08 -17.99 -1.77
C PHE A 118 18.82 -19.44 -2.19
#